data_AF-A0A8S1LUZ9-F1
#
_entry.id   AF-A0A8S1LUZ9-F1
#
_cell.length_a   1.000
_cell.length_b   1.000
_cell.length_c   1.000
_cell.angle_alpha   90.00
_cell.angle_beta   90.00
_cell.angle_gamma   90.00
#
_symmetry.space_group_name_H-M   'P 1'
#
loop_
_entity.id
_entity.type
_entity.pdbx_description
1 polymer ?
#
loop_
_entity_poly.entity_id
_entity_poly.type
_entity_poly.pdbx_seq_one_letter_code
_entity_poly.pdbx_strand_id
1 'polypeptide(L)'
;MNILSLYQSREILFYKTALPFLNQTDLNEYYSIAQQGLKGLENYIDKQWIIQTNNYFFDSDFFNLLNRFSDGNLCEELYLIDQSMNICNNTLGGVLQKGISSALVDIKNQIKTEFELTNFTNRTNFPILELEGISILSYGLQYLIEKFNEDLSSYNTQVETNYNITMIICLCISLLNGLLLLKFDQIIQLRNYILLTKFIFSVPLASILFDDNFLRNTRSYFVNERLI
;
A
#
# COMPACT_ATOMS: atom_id res chain seq x y z
N MET A 1 -12.91 -6.24 11.05
CA MET A 1 -13.74 -7.33 11.60
C MET A 1 -13.35 -7.49 13.07
N ASN A 2 -14.28 -7.41 14.02
CA ASN A 2 -13.95 -7.53 15.45
C ASN A 2 -14.68 -8.76 16.04
N ILE A 3 -14.08 -9.93 15.86
CA ILE A 3 -14.63 -11.21 16.34
C ILE A 3 -14.67 -11.23 17.86
N LEU A 4 -13.66 -10.66 18.52
CA LEU A 4 -13.60 -10.55 19.98
C LEU A 4 -14.79 -9.78 20.54
N SER A 5 -15.15 -8.63 19.96
CA SER A 5 -16.32 -7.86 20.43
C SER A 5 -17.65 -8.59 20.20
N LEU A 6 -17.76 -9.37 19.13
CA LEU A 6 -18.93 -10.22 18.86
C LEU A 6 -19.08 -11.27 19.96
N TYR A 7 -18.00 -11.98 20.28
CA TYR A 7 -17.98 -12.99 21.33
C TYR A 7 -18.21 -12.41 22.73
N GLN A 8 -17.61 -11.26 23.04
CA GLN A 8 -17.84 -10.58 24.30
C GLN A 8 -19.32 -10.18 24.47
N SER A 9 -19.93 -9.61 23.43
CA SER A 9 -21.34 -9.21 23.46
C SER A 9 -22.25 -10.43 23.62
N ARG A 10 -21.93 -11.52 22.91
CA ARG A 10 -22.62 -12.81 23.03
C ARG A 10 -22.60 -13.35 24.46
N GLU A 11 -21.44 -13.38 25.10
CA GLU A 11 -21.32 -13.86 26.49
C GLU A 11 -22.14 -12.99 27.45
N ILE A 12 -22.11 -11.66 27.31
CA ILE A 12 -22.93 -10.76 28.14
C ILE A 12 -24.43 -11.06 28.00
N LEU A 13 -24.90 -11.32 26.77
CA LEU A 13 -26.29 -11.66 26.50
C LEU A 13 -26.71 -13.01 27.10
N PHE A 14 -25.83 -14.02 27.09
CA PHE A 14 -26.09 -15.31 27.74
C PHE A 14 -26.24 -15.16 29.26
N TYR A 15 -25.48 -14.26 29.88
CA TYR A 15 -25.50 -14.04 31.32
C TYR A 15 -26.37 -12.86 31.76
N LYS A 16 -27.27 -12.36 30.91
CA LYS A 16 -28.12 -11.19 31.23
C LYS A 16 -28.87 -11.31 32.56
N THR A 17 -29.29 -12.52 32.95
CA THR A 17 -29.99 -12.79 34.22
C THR A 17 -29.09 -12.62 35.44
N ALA A 18 -27.78 -12.82 35.28
CA ALA A 18 -26.76 -12.60 36.31
C ALA A 18 -26.23 -11.15 36.33
N LEU A 19 -26.63 -10.32 35.35
CA LEU A 19 -26.25 -8.92 35.20
C LEU A 19 -27.46 -7.99 35.36
N PRO A 20 -28.12 -7.97 36.54
CA PRO A 20 -29.39 -7.25 36.74
C PRO A 20 -29.27 -5.72 36.63
N PHE A 21 -28.05 -5.20 36.60
CA PHE A 21 -27.76 -3.77 36.42
C PHE A 21 -27.87 -3.32 34.96
N LEU A 22 -27.90 -4.26 34.00
CA LEU A 22 -28.10 -3.94 32.58
C LEU A 22 -29.57 -3.63 32.33
N ASN A 23 -29.83 -2.45 31.80
CA ASN A 23 -31.18 -2.04 31.40
C ASN A 23 -31.48 -2.52 29.96
N GLN A 24 -32.73 -2.36 29.50
CA GLN A 24 -33.12 -2.79 28.15
C GLN A 24 -32.36 -2.05 27.03
N THR A 25 -31.96 -0.80 27.25
CA THR A 25 -31.14 -0.02 26.30
C THR A 25 -29.75 -0.64 26.15
N ASP A 26 -29.10 -1.00 27.25
CA ASP A 26 -27.80 -1.64 27.25
C ASP A 26 -27.86 -2.99 26.53
N LEU A 27 -28.90 -3.79 26.81
CA LEU A 27 -29.12 -5.07 26.13
C LEU A 27 -29.30 -4.89 24.62
N ASN A 28 -30.07 -3.87 24.19
CA ASN A 28 -30.25 -3.55 22.77
C ASN A 28 -28.93 -3.14 22.10
N GLU A 29 -28.04 -2.45 22.82
CA GLU A 29 -26.70 -2.12 22.32
C GLU A 29 -25.88 -3.39 22.09
N TYR A 30 -25.84 -4.33 23.04
CA TYR A 30 -25.15 -5.61 22.85
C TYR A 30 -25.71 -6.44 21.70
N TYR A 31 -27.04 -6.47 21.52
CA TYR A 31 -27.66 -7.10 20.35
C TYR A 31 -27.22 -6.43 19.04
N SER A 32 -27.17 -5.09 19.02
CA SER A 32 -26.71 -4.33 17.85
C SER A 32 -25.25 -4.62 17.52
N ILE A 33 -24.37 -4.65 18.53
CA ILE A 33 -22.94 -4.98 18.36
C ILE A 33 -22.79 -6.41 17.81
N ALA A 34 -23.53 -7.37 18.36
CA ALA A 34 -23.48 -8.75 17.90
C ALA A 34 -23.98 -8.87 16.45
N GLN A 35 -25.07 -8.21 16.09
CA GLN A 35 -25.61 -8.21 14.73
C GLN A 35 -24.66 -7.54 13.72
N GLN A 36 -24.05 -6.41 14.09
CA GLN A 36 -23.04 -5.73 13.27
C GLN A 36 -21.79 -6.59 13.11
N GLY A 37 -21.34 -7.26 14.18
CA GLY A 37 -20.23 -8.19 14.17
C GLY A 37 -20.47 -9.37 13.22
N LEU A 38 -21.66 -9.99 13.31
CA LEU A 38 -22.05 -11.09 12.43
C LEU A 38 -22.11 -10.66 10.96
N LYS A 39 -22.73 -9.52 10.66
CA LYS A 39 -22.77 -8.95 9.30
C LYS A 39 -21.36 -8.61 8.79
N GLY A 40 -20.49 -8.12 9.67
CA GLY A 40 -19.09 -7.86 9.35
C GLY A 40 -18.32 -9.13 9.00
N LEU A 41 -18.57 -10.21 9.73
CA LEU A 41 -17.99 -11.54 9.49
C LEU A 41 -18.51 -12.14 8.18
N GLU A 42 -19.82 -12.06 7.91
CA GLU A 42 -20.43 -12.48 6.64
C GLU A 42 -19.80 -11.74 5.46
N ASN A 43 -19.75 -10.41 5.52
CA ASN A 43 -19.13 -9.59 4.47
C ASN A 43 -17.65 -9.91 4.26
N TYR A 44 -16.91 -10.22 5.33
CA TYR A 44 -15.50 -10.59 5.22
C TYR A 44 -15.35 -11.92 4.48
N ILE A 45 -16.09 -12.95 4.91
CA ILE A 45 -16.05 -14.28 4.30
C ILE A 45 -16.44 -14.18 2.82
N ASP A 46 -17.52 -13.48 2.49
CA ASP A 46 -17.99 -13.33 1.10
C ASP A 46 -16.96 -12.63 0.21
N LYS A 47 -16.23 -11.64 0.76
CA LYS A 47 -15.17 -10.92 0.03
C LYS A 47 -13.85 -11.69 -0.03
N GLN A 48 -13.58 -12.57 0.94
CA GLN A 48 -12.35 -13.36 0.98
C GLN A 48 -12.22 -14.24 -0.27
N TRP A 49 -13.33 -14.81 -0.75
CA TRP A 49 -13.39 -15.60 -1.99
C TRP A 49 -13.08 -14.80 -3.27
N ILE A 50 -13.10 -13.46 -3.20
CA ILE A 50 -12.88 -12.55 -4.34
C ILE A 50 -11.41 -12.09 -4.40
N ILE A 51 -10.59 -12.40 -3.39
CA ILE A 51 -9.17 -12.04 -3.38
C ILE A 51 -8.44 -12.87 -4.43
N GLN A 52 -8.37 -12.32 -5.65
CA GLN A 52 -7.52 -12.82 -6.72
C GLN A 52 -6.20 -12.04 -6.70
N THR A 53 -5.08 -12.74 -6.80
CA THR A 53 -3.71 -12.21 -6.86
C THR A 53 -3.51 -11.09 -7.86
N ASN A 54 -4.26 -11.12 -8.97
CA ASN A 54 -4.10 -10.14 -10.05
C ASN A 54 -4.75 -8.79 -9.77
N ASN A 55 -5.64 -8.70 -8.77
CA ASN A 55 -6.41 -7.48 -8.47
C ASN A 55 -5.78 -6.64 -7.35
N TYR A 56 -4.82 -7.19 -6.62
CA TYR A 56 -4.21 -6.55 -5.46
C TYR A 56 -2.69 -6.65 -5.55
N PHE A 57 -2.00 -5.57 -5.17
CA PHE A 57 -0.54 -5.54 -5.10
C PHE A 57 -0.10 -6.30 -3.84
N PHE A 58 0.03 -7.62 -3.95
CA PHE A 58 0.68 -8.45 -2.96
C PHE A 58 2.02 -8.91 -3.51
N ASP A 59 3.08 -8.84 -2.70
CA ASP A 59 4.28 -9.60 -3.03
C ASP A 59 3.96 -11.11 -3.00
N SER A 60 4.65 -11.86 -3.84
CA SER A 60 4.62 -13.31 -3.91
C SER A 60 4.87 -13.99 -2.56
N ASP A 61 5.75 -13.41 -1.73
CA ASP A 61 6.06 -13.94 -0.40
C ASP A 61 4.93 -13.72 0.61
N PHE A 62 4.34 -12.52 0.63
CA PHE A 62 3.17 -12.25 1.46
C PHE A 62 1.97 -13.09 1.02
N PHE A 63 1.76 -13.27 -0.28
CA PHE A 63 0.68 -14.13 -0.78
C PHE A 63 0.85 -15.59 -0.36
N ASN A 64 2.07 -16.13 -0.41
CA ASN A 64 2.35 -17.47 0.08
C ASN A 64 2.12 -17.59 1.59
N LEU A 65 2.48 -16.58 2.37
CA LEU A 65 2.18 -16.53 3.80
C LEU A 65 0.66 -16.52 4.04
N LEU A 66 -0.07 -15.65 3.33
CA LEU A 66 -1.52 -15.55 3.43
C LEU A 66 -2.19 -16.90 3.13
N ASN A 67 -1.83 -17.58 2.04
CA ASN A 67 -2.40 -18.89 1.71
C ASN A 67 -2.12 -19.95 2.78
N ARG A 68 -0.91 -19.98 3.34
CA ARG A 68 -0.56 -20.94 4.40
C ARG A 68 -1.38 -20.71 5.68
N PHE A 69 -1.61 -19.46 6.05
CA PHE A 69 -2.46 -19.13 7.22
C PHE A 69 -3.95 -19.32 6.95
N SER A 70 -4.42 -18.96 5.75
CA SER A 70 -5.82 -19.01 5.36
C SER A 70 -6.32 -20.43 5.17
N ASP A 71 -5.58 -21.25 4.42
CA ASP A 71 -6.04 -22.55 3.94
C ASP A 71 -5.14 -23.71 4.38
N GLY A 72 -3.97 -23.41 4.97
CA GLY A 72 -3.08 -24.40 5.58
C GLY A 72 -3.36 -24.64 7.06
N ASN A 73 -2.46 -25.35 7.73
CA ASN A 73 -2.59 -25.63 9.16
C ASN A 73 -2.14 -24.42 9.99
N LEU A 74 -3.11 -23.63 10.47
CA LEU A 74 -2.83 -22.46 11.29
C LEU A 74 -2.02 -22.81 12.54
N CYS A 75 -2.25 -23.98 13.15
CA CYS A 75 -1.55 -24.38 14.36
C CYS A 75 -0.07 -24.68 14.10
N GLU A 76 0.28 -25.22 12.93
CA GLU A 76 1.68 -25.41 12.53
C GLU A 76 2.36 -24.08 12.26
N GLU A 77 1.73 -23.19 11.51
CA GLU A 77 2.29 -21.86 11.20
C GLU A 77 2.48 -21.02 12.46
N LEU A 78 1.52 -21.05 13.40
CA LEU A 78 1.65 -20.36 14.68
C LEU A 78 2.70 -20.98 15.59
N TYR A 79 2.89 -22.30 15.57
CA TYR A 79 3.93 -22.96 16.37
C TYR A 79 5.34 -22.53 15.95
N LEU A 80 5.55 -22.22 14.67
CA LEU A 80 6.82 -21.68 14.16
C LEU A 80 7.11 -20.26 14.66
N ILE A 81 6.08 -19.53 15.11
CA ILE A 81 6.16 -18.15 15.60
C ILE A 81 6.22 -18.13 17.13
N ASP A 82 5.31 -18.86 17.78
CA ASP A 82 5.18 -18.95 19.23
C ASP A 82 4.85 -20.40 19.65
N GLN A 83 5.85 -21.08 20.22
CA GLN A 83 5.76 -22.46 20.67
C GLN A 83 4.82 -22.65 21.88
N SER A 84 4.34 -21.57 22.51
CA SER A 84 3.42 -21.65 23.65
C SER A 84 1.99 -22.07 23.28
N MET A 85 1.65 -22.10 21.99
CA MET A 85 0.30 -22.38 21.44
C MET A 85 -0.12 -23.86 21.43
N ASN A 86 0.29 -24.66 22.42
CA ASN A 86 0.04 -26.12 22.49
C ASN A 86 -1.46 -26.52 22.51
N ILE A 87 -2.36 -25.56 22.76
CA ILE A 87 -3.80 -25.77 22.88
C ILE A 87 -4.50 -25.66 21.49
N CYS A 88 -3.83 -25.10 20.47
CA CYS A 88 -4.41 -24.79 19.16
C CYS A 88 -5.10 -25.99 18.48
N ASN A 89 -4.52 -27.19 18.60
CA ASN A 89 -5.04 -28.39 17.96
C ASN A 89 -6.39 -28.86 18.50
N ASN A 90 -6.72 -28.49 19.74
CA ASN A 90 -7.90 -28.99 20.43
C ASN A 90 -8.98 -27.91 20.60
N THR A 91 -8.65 -26.63 20.39
CA THR A 91 -9.61 -25.52 20.49
C THR A 91 -10.56 -25.52 19.30
N LEU A 92 -11.79 -25.03 19.53
CA LEU A 92 -12.85 -24.95 18.50
C LEU A 92 -13.07 -26.27 17.75
N GLY A 93 -12.90 -27.42 18.42
CA GLY A 93 -13.05 -28.74 17.79
C GLY A 93 -11.98 -29.07 16.73
N GLY A 94 -10.80 -28.45 16.82
CA GLY A 94 -9.69 -28.67 15.90
C GLY A 94 -9.83 -27.97 14.55
N VAL A 95 -10.84 -27.13 14.37
CA VAL A 95 -11.09 -26.42 13.11
C VAL A 95 -9.94 -25.49 12.75
N LEU A 96 -9.19 -24.97 13.73
CA LEU A 96 -8.02 -24.13 13.49
C LEU A 96 -6.95 -24.85 12.63
N GLN A 97 -6.88 -26.18 12.65
CA GLN A 97 -5.96 -26.94 11.78
C GLN A 97 -6.28 -26.83 10.29
N LYS A 98 -7.46 -26.32 9.94
CA LYS A 98 -7.90 -26.12 8.55
C LYS A 98 -7.72 -24.67 8.07
N GLY A 99 -7.02 -23.87 8.87
CA GLY A 99 -6.71 -22.48 8.53
C GLY A 99 -7.78 -21.49 8.96
N ILE A 100 -7.44 -20.21 8.84
CA ILE A 100 -8.28 -19.09 9.24
C ILE A 100 -9.61 -19.08 8.45
N SER A 101 -9.58 -19.37 7.14
CA SER A 101 -10.77 -19.34 6.29
C SER A 101 -11.86 -20.27 6.81
N SER A 102 -11.48 -21.53 7.04
CA SER A 102 -12.38 -22.59 7.52
C SER A 102 -12.89 -22.28 8.92
N ALA A 103 -12.00 -21.83 9.82
CA ALA A 103 -12.37 -21.45 11.18
C ALA A 103 -13.39 -20.32 11.22
N LEU A 104 -13.22 -19.29 10.39
CA LEU A 104 -14.16 -18.18 10.30
C LEU A 104 -15.53 -18.61 9.78
N VAL A 105 -15.57 -19.53 8.80
CA VAL A 105 -16.82 -20.08 8.27
C VAL A 105 -17.56 -20.87 9.34
N ASP A 106 -16.87 -21.73 10.08
CA ASP A 106 -17.47 -22.53 11.15
C ASP A 106 -17.97 -21.64 12.29
N ILE A 107 -17.17 -20.66 12.74
CA ILE A 107 -17.57 -19.66 13.73
C ILE A 107 -18.81 -18.90 13.27
N LYS A 108 -18.83 -18.42 12.02
CA LYS A 108 -19.99 -17.71 11.46
C LYS A 108 -21.24 -18.59 11.55
N ASN A 109 -21.17 -19.83 11.08
CA ASN A 109 -22.31 -20.72 11.03
C ASN A 109 -22.82 -21.04 12.44
N GLN A 110 -21.91 -21.26 13.40
CA GLN A 110 -22.26 -21.50 14.79
C GLN A 110 -22.97 -20.30 15.41
N ILE A 111 -22.36 -19.10 15.32
CA ILE A 111 -22.93 -17.88 15.90
C ILE A 111 -24.27 -17.52 15.26
N LYS A 112 -24.38 -17.65 13.93
CA LYS A 112 -25.62 -17.39 13.21
C LYS A 112 -26.74 -18.30 13.68
N THR A 113 -26.45 -19.60 13.80
CA THR A 113 -27.41 -20.59 14.29
C THR A 113 -27.85 -20.28 15.72
N GLU A 114 -26.92 -19.93 16.61
CA GLU A 114 -27.23 -19.54 17.99
C GLU A 114 -28.08 -18.25 18.05
N PHE A 115 -27.77 -17.25 17.21
CA PHE A 115 -28.55 -16.02 17.12
C PHE A 115 -29.98 -16.28 16.64
N GLU A 116 -30.15 -17.07 15.58
CA GLU A 116 -31.45 -17.37 14.98
C GLU A 116 -32.33 -18.22 15.90
N LEU A 117 -31.75 -19.15 16.66
CA LEU A 117 -32.49 -20.07 17.52
C LEU A 117 -32.82 -19.48 18.90
N THR A 118 -31.87 -18.81 19.55
CA THR A 118 -32.04 -18.37 20.94
C THR A 118 -31.85 -16.88 21.13
N ASN A 119 -31.47 -16.13 20.09
CA ASN A 119 -31.08 -14.73 20.21
C ASN A 119 -30.09 -14.52 21.35
N PHE A 120 -29.12 -15.42 21.50
CA PHE A 120 -28.15 -15.45 22.60
C PHE A 120 -28.73 -15.38 24.01
N THR A 121 -29.99 -15.76 24.20
CA THR A 121 -30.63 -15.75 25.53
C THR A 121 -30.37 -17.00 26.33
N ASN A 122 -30.11 -18.12 25.64
CA ASN A 122 -29.77 -19.40 26.23
C ASN A 122 -28.63 -20.04 25.44
N ARG A 123 -27.62 -20.52 26.16
CA ARG A 123 -26.49 -21.23 25.59
C ARG A 123 -26.85 -22.71 25.41
N THR A 124 -26.84 -23.19 24.18
CA THR A 124 -27.17 -24.57 23.82
C THR A 124 -25.97 -25.51 23.95
N ASN A 125 -24.75 -24.97 23.90
CA ASN A 125 -23.52 -25.76 23.99
C ASN A 125 -22.41 -25.00 24.75
N PHE A 126 -21.61 -25.72 25.53
CA PHE A 126 -20.46 -25.17 26.26
C PHE A 126 -19.16 -25.72 25.67
N PRO A 127 -18.71 -25.23 24.51
CA PRO A 127 -17.43 -25.63 23.95
C PRO A 127 -16.30 -25.24 24.90
N ILE A 128 -15.59 -26.25 25.39
CA ILE A 128 -14.36 -26.07 26.17
C ILE A 128 -13.34 -25.37 25.28
N LEU A 129 -12.71 -24.30 25.78
CA LEU A 129 -11.64 -23.54 25.13
C LEU A 129 -12.03 -22.74 23.87
N GLU A 130 -13.30 -22.33 23.75
CA GLU A 130 -13.78 -21.51 22.63
C GLU A 130 -13.08 -20.14 22.59
N LEU A 131 -12.98 -19.46 23.74
CA LEU A 131 -12.35 -18.14 23.87
C LEU A 131 -10.86 -18.19 23.52
N GLU A 132 -10.15 -19.21 24.02
CA GLU A 132 -8.75 -19.46 23.71
C GLU A 132 -8.57 -19.67 22.19
N GLY A 133 -9.44 -20.46 21.55
CA GLY A 133 -9.42 -20.62 20.11
C GLY A 133 -9.60 -19.32 19.32
N ILE A 134 -10.48 -18.44 19.79
CA ILE A 134 -10.71 -17.13 19.16
C ILE A 134 -9.55 -16.18 19.39
N SER A 135 -8.93 -16.22 20.56
CA SER A 135 -7.70 -15.46 20.85
C SER A 135 -6.57 -15.90 19.93
N ILE A 136 -6.38 -17.20 19.72
CA ILE A 136 -5.40 -17.77 18.78
C ILE A 136 -5.70 -17.31 17.35
N LEU A 137 -6.96 -17.40 16.91
CA LEU A 137 -7.38 -16.95 15.59
C LEU A 137 -7.13 -15.45 15.38
N SER A 138 -7.44 -14.64 16.41
CA SER A 138 -7.22 -13.19 16.39
C SER A 138 -5.73 -12.85 16.32
N TYR A 139 -4.89 -13.60 17.04
CA TYR A 139 -3.43 -13.47 16.96
C TYR A 139 -2.92 -13.78 15.55
N GLY A 140 -3.37 -14.87 14.93
CA GLY A 140 -2.99 -15.21 13.55
C GLY A 140 -3.41 -14.14 12.53
N LEU A 141 -4.62 -13.59 12.67
CA LEU A 141 -5.08 -12.46 11.85
C LEU A 141 -4.24 -11.20 12.07
N GLN A 142 -3.90 -10.88 13.32
CA GLN A 142 -3.06 -9.72 13.63
C GLN A 142 -1.67 -9.87 13.03
N TYR A 143 -1.06 -11.05 13.14
CA TYR A 143 0.24 -11.34 12.54
C TYR A 143 0.24 -11.12 11.02
N LEU A 144 -0.80 -11.58 10.32
CA LEU A 144 -0.96 -11.32 8.88
C LEU A 144 -1.08 -9.83 8.56
N ILE A 145 -1.81 -9.06 9.36
CA ILE A 145 -1.94 -7.61 9.18
C ILE A 145 -0.59 -6.90 9.37
N GLU A 146 0.17 -7.28 10.39
CA GLU A 146 1.49 -6.72 10.66
C GLU A 146 2.45 -7.02 9.50
N LYS A 147 2.49 -8.27 9.02
CA LYS A 147 3.32 -8.66 7.87
C LYS A 147 2.92 -7.96 6.58
N PHE A 148 1.62 -7.75 6.36
CA PHE A 148 1.13 -6.98 5.23
C PHE A 148 1.61 -5.52 5.28
N ASN A 149 1.55 -4.89 6.45
CA ASN A 149 1.99 -3.50 6.63
C ASN A 149 3.50 -3.36 6.45
N GLU A 150 4.28 -4.33 6.95
CA GLU A 150 5.73 -4.40 6.73
C GLU A 150 6.06 -4.51 5.23
N ASP A 151 5.39 -5.41 4.52
CA ASP A 151 5.58 -5.62 3.07
C ASP A 151 5.23 -4.35 2.27
N LEU A 152 4.07 -3.74 2.56
CA LEU A 152 3.64 -2.50 1.93
C LEU A 152 4.63 -1.35 2.18
N SER A 153 5.15 -1.24 3.40
CA SER A 153 6.15 -0.23 3.76
C SER A 153 7.46 -0.47 3.02
N SER A 154 7.91 -1.72 2.94
CA SER A 154 9.13 -2.10 2.22
C SER A 154 9.01 -1.77 0.74
N TYR A 155 7.91 -2.17 0.11
CA TYR A 155 7.65 -1.93 -1.30
C TYR A 155 7.56 -0.43 -1.62
N ASN A 156 6.85 0.36 -0.82
CA ASN A 156 6.77 1.81 -1.00
C ASN A 156 8.16 2.47 -0.93
N THR A 157 8.98 2.06 0.04
CA THR A 157 10.36 2.55 0.18
C THR A 157 11.21 2.19 -1.05
N GLN A 158 11.04 0.98 -1.59
CA GLN A 158 11.74 0.54 -2.79
C GLN A 158 11.31 1.31 -4.05
N VAL A 159 10.01 1.57 -4.21
CA VAL A 159 9.48 2.37 -5.32
C VAL A 159 9.98 3.82 -5.23
N GLU A 160 9.96 4.41 -4.04
CA GLU A 160 10.46 5.76 -3.81
C GLU A 160 11.95 5.87 -4.17
N THR A 161 12.77 4.93 -3.70
CA THR A 161 14.21 4.90 -4.02
C THR A 161 14.47 4.72 -5.52
N ASN A 162 13.76 3.81 -6.19
CA ASN A 162 13.85 3.61 -7.64
C ASN A 162 13.44 4.85 -8.42
N TYR A 163 12.38 5.53 -7.99
CA TYR A 163 11.93 6.79 -8.59
C TYR A 163 12.97 7.89 -8.44
N ASN A 164 13.55 8.04 -7.24
CA ASN A 164 14.60 9.02 -6.96
C ASN A 164 15.85 8.76 -7.82
N ILE A 165 16.29 7.51 -7.94
CA ILE A 165 17.40 7.13 -8.82
C ILE A 165 17.10 7.50 -10.27
N THR A 166 15.91 7.17 -10.76
CA THR A 166 15.49 7.49 -12.14
C THR A 166 15.48 9.00 -12.39
N MET A 167 14.96 9.78 -11.43
CA MET A 167 14.95 11.24 -11.50
C MET A 167 16.36 11.84 -11.57
N ILE A 168 17.30 11.33 -10.75
CA ILE A 168 18.70 11.76 -10.78
C ILE A 168 19.32 11.47 -12.15
N ILE A 169 19.12 10.27 -12.69
CA ILE A 169 19.63 9.89 -14.02
C ILE A 169 19.08 10.81 -15.11
N CYS A 170 17.76 11.05 -15.12
CA CYS A 170 17.12 11.97 -16.07
C CYS A 170 17.66 13.40 -15.97
N LEU A 171 17.92 13.88 -14.75
CA LEU A 171 18.50 15.19 -14.51
C LEU A 171 19.95 15.29 -15.02
N CYS A 172 20.77 14.25 -14.80
CA CYS A 172 22.12 14.16 -15.35
C CYS A 172 22.12 14.20 -16.89
N ILE A 173 21.23 13.43 -17.54
CA ILE A 173 21.08 13.43 -19.00
C ILE A 173 20.63 14.81 -19.50
N SER A 174 19.68 15.44 -18.82
CA SER A 174 19.18 16.78 -19.18
C SER A 174 20.27 17.85 -19.09
N LEU A 175 21.09 17.80 -18.03
CA LEU A 175 22.25 18.69 -17.88
C LEU A 175 23.29 18.46 -18.99
N LEU A 176 23.60 17.20 -19.30
CA LEU A 176 24.54 16.87 -20.37
C LEU A 176 24.06 17.38 -21.73
N ASN A 177 22.78 17.17 -22.06
CA ASN A 177 22.16 17.71 -23.27
C ASN A 177 22.20 19.23 -23.32
N GLY A 178 21.91 19.92 -22.21
CA GLY A 178 22.03 21.37 -22.11
C GLY A 178 23.45 21.88 -22.39
N LEU A 179 24.47 21.22 -21.82
CA LEU A 179 25.88 21.55 -22.06
C LEU A 179 26.29 21.32 -23.53
N LEU A 180 25.84 20.23 -24.14
CA LEU A 180 26.08 19.95 -25.55
C LEU A 180 25.45 21.01 -26.44
N LEU A 181 24.19 21.39 -26.19
CA LEU A 181 23.51 22.45 -26.95
C LEU A 181 24.26 23.78 -26.85
N LEU A 182 24.70 24.18 -25.65
CA LEU A 182 25.52 25.39 -25.47
C LEU A 182 26.83 25.32 -26.26
N LYS A 183 27.50 24.16 -26.30
CA LYS A 183 28.71 23.97 -27.08
C LYS A 183 28.46 24.05 -28.58
N PHE A 184 27.38 23.46 -29.08
CA PHE A 184 27.00 23.57 -30.49
C PHE A 184 26.67 25.01 -30.88
N ASP A 185 25.96 25.74 -30.04
CA ASP A 185 25.64 27.16 -30.28
C ASP A 185 26.92 28.01 -30.33
N GLN A 186 27.86 27.81 -29.41
CA GLN A 186 29.18 28.47 -29.45
C GLN A 186 29.92 28.20 -30.76
N ILE A 187 29.92 26.95 -31.26
CA ILE A 187 30.57 26.58 -32.52
C ILE A 187 29.89 27.28 -33.71
N ILE A 188 28.55 27.33 -33.73
CA ILE A 188 27.78 27.99 -34.78
C ILE A 188 28.05 29.50 -34.78
N GLN A 189 28.01 30.15 -33.61
CA GLN A 189 28.32 31.56 -33.47
C GLN A 189 29.74 31.88 -33.93
N LEU A 190 30.74 31.07 -33.55
CA LEU A 190 32.12 31.22 -34.00
C LEU A 190 32.25 31.08 -35.52
N ARG A 191 31.58 30.09 -36.12
CA ARG A 191 31.56 29.90 -37.58
C ARG A 191 30.95 31.12 -38.28
N ASN A 192 29.81 31.61 -37.77
CA ASN A 192 29.16 32.79 -38.31
C ASN A 192 30.06 34.03 -38.20
N TYR A 193 30.75 34.20 -37.08
CA TYR A 193 31.73 35.27 -36.89
C TYR A 193 32.90 35.19 -37.88
N ILE A 194 33.47 34.01 -38.10
CA ILE A 194 34.56 33.80 -39.08
C ILE A 194 34.08 34.08 -40.51
N LEU A 195 32.85 33.69 -40.85
CA LEU A 195 32.28 33.98 -42.17
C LEU A 195 32.04 35.48 -42.36
N LEU A 196 31.53 36.17 -41.33
CA LEU A 196 31.24 37.60 -41.36
C LEU A 196 32.53 38.43 -41.48
N THR A 197 33.59 38.05 -40.74
CA THR A 197 34.92 38.67 -40.89
C THR A 197 35.51 38.43 -42.28
N LYS A 198 35.49 37.19 -42.80
CA LYS A 198 35.93 36.91 -44.18
C LYS A 198 35.15 37.70 -45.22
N PHE A 199 33.83 37.85 -45.04
CA PHE A 199 32.99 38.67 -45.92
C PHE A 199 33.48 40.12 -45.92
N ILE A 200 33.65 40.75 -44.75
CA ILE A 200 34.17 42.12 -44.62
C ILE A 200 35.53 42.28 -45.32
N PHE A 201 36.45 41.33 -45.16
CA PHE A 201 37.78 41.39 -45.78
C PHE A 201 37.80 41.03 -47.28
N SER A 202 36.75 40.38 -47.79
CA SER A 202 36.59 40.05 -49.21
C SER A 202 35.92 41.15 -50.04
N VAL A 203 35.33 42.14 -49.37
CA VAL A 203 34.84 43.35 -50.04
C VAL A 203 36.06 44.10 -50.60
N PRO A 204 36.15 44.32 -51.92
CA PRO A 204 37.33 44.94 -52.51
C PRO A 204 37.52 46.34 -51.93
N LEU A 205 38.74 46.65 -51.48
CA LEU A 205 39.12 47.93 -50.89
C LEU A 205 38.67 49.14 -51.74
N ALA A 206 38.56 48.97 -53.06
CA ALA A 206 38.04 49.99 -53.99
C ALA A 206 36.56 50.36 -53.78
N SER A 207 35.73 49.44 -53.27
CA SER A 207 34.33 49.74 -52.89
C SER A 207 34.19 50.36 -51.50
N ILE A 208 35.20 50.23 -50.64
CA ILE A 208 35.23 50.80 -49.28
C ILE A 208 35.89 52.19 -49.26
N LEU A 209 36.92 52.40 -50.08
CA LEU A 209 37.68 53.66 -50.13
C LEU A 209 36.94 54.79 -50.87
N PHE A 210 35.87 54.49 -51.62
CA PHE A 210 35.15 55.47 -52.44
C PHE A 210 33.64 55.56 -52.14
N ASP A 211 33.15 54.93 -51.07
CA ASP A 211 31.74 54.98 -50.66
C ASP A 211 31.57 55.48 -49.21
N ASP A 212 31.37 56.79 -49.06
CA ASP A 212 31.19 57.47 -47.78
C ASP A 212 29.99 56.95 -46.97
N ASN A 213 28.97 56.38 -47.63
CA ASN A 213 27.81 55.80 -46.94
C ASN A 213 28.14 54.45 -46.31
N PHE A 214 28.99 53.65 -46.95
CA PHE A 214 29.44 52.38 -46.42
C PHE A 214 30.35 52.58 -45.19
N LEU A 215 31.25 53.56 -45.23
CA LEU A 215 32.17 53.88 -44.13
C LEU A 215 31.44 54.43 -42.89
N ARG A 216 30.35 55.18 -43.10
CA ARG A 216 29.48 55.70 -42.03
C ARG A 216 28.60 54.62 -41.41
N ASN A 217 28.05 53.70 -42.22
CA ASN A 217 27.24 52.59 -41.72
C ASN A 217 28.05 51.49 -41.04
N THR A 218 29.31 51.26 -41.44
CA THR A 218 30.17 50.29 -40.75
C THR A 218 30.68 50.84 -39.41
N ARG A 219 31.00 52.14 -39.31
CA ARG A 219 31.36 52.77 -38.03
C ARG A 219 30.28 52.67 -36.94
N SER A 220 28.99 52.72 -37.29
CA SER A 220 27.92 52.59 -36.30
C SER A 220 27.84 51.19 -35.67
N TYR A 221 28.27 50.14 -36.38
CA TYR A 221 28.36 48.79 -35.81
C TYR A 221 29.55 48.64 -34.84
N PHE A 222 30.70 49.27 -35.12
CA PHE A 222 31.90 49.15 -34.26
C PHE A 222 31.93 50.13 -33.08
N VAL A 223 31.20 51.26 -33.12
CA VAL A 223 31.13 52.19 -31.97
C VAL A 223 30.25 51.65 -30.84
N ASN A 224 29.29 50.77 -31.13
CA ASN A 224 28.46 50.10 -30.11
C ASN A 224 29.18 48.97 -29.35
N GLU A 225 30.40 48.59 -29.74
CA GLU A 225 31.21 47.59 -29.02
C GLU A 225 31.95 48.15 -27.79
N ARG A 226 31.88 49.46 -27.51
CA ARG A 226 32.48 50.05 -26.28
C ARG A 226 31.54 50.08 -25.06
N LEU A 227 30.35 49.49 -25.13
CA LEU A 227 29.38 49.43 -24.02
C LEU A 227 28.89 48.01 -23.70
N ILE A 228 29.80 47.03 -23.76
CA ILE A 228 29.64 45.73 -23.07
C ILE A 228 30.91 45.48 -22.26
#